data_AF-A0A940SSU1-F1
#
_entry.id   AF-A0A940SSU1-F1
#
_cell.length_a   1.000
_cell.length_b   1.000
_cell.length_c   1.000
_cell.angle_alpha   90.00
_cell.angle_beta   90.00
_cell.angle_gamma   90.00
#
_symmetry.space_group_name_H-M   'P 1'
#
loop_
_entity.id
_entity.type
_entity.pdbx_description
1 polymer ?
#
loop_
_entity_poly.entity_id
_entity_poly.type
_entity_poly.pdbx_seq_one_letter_code
_entity_poly.pdbx_strand_id
1 'polypeptide(L)'
;MRTLYRTLMKRLCRDRILRFGAVLALLLGIFTAVESVLLGGYQYLYVQDFNFYSGEAFMAALLAFGLGREFSDGTVRNKLIAGYTKTQYYLATMLCAVTVSAVYYLLTAGPLALALIPEYKRLTAQPVAEAFLCIFLSNLFAAVTAAAVCNLTRSQIAGVLGTFAAIFGLYTLG
;
A
#
# COMPACT_ATOMS: atom_id res chain seq x y z
N MET A 1 -18.78 15.26 2.02
CA MET A 1 -17.71 14.31 1.59
C MET A 1 -16.29 14.89 1.65
N ARG A 2 -16.01 16.04 1.00
CA ARG A 2 -14.65 16.62 0.98
C ARG A 2 -14.05 16.89 2.37
N THR A 3 -14.84 17.43 3.30
CA THR A 3 -14.45 17.67 4.69
C THR A 3 -14.11 16.38 5.44
N LEU A 4 -14.94 15.34 5.31
CA LEU A 4 -14.72 14.02 5.91
C LEU A 4 -13.40 13.39 5.42
N TYR A 5 -13.19 13.36 4.11
CA TYR A 5 -11.97 12.86 3.50
C TYR A 5 -10.73 13.60 4.00
N ARG A 6 -10.76 14.93 4.04
CA ARG A 6 -9.61 15.74 4.50
C ARG A 6 -9.26 15.47 5.96
N THR A 7 -10.27 15.28 6.82
CA THR A 7 -10.07 14.95 8.24
C THR A 7 -9.49 13.56 8.41
N LEU A 8 -10.02 12.55 7.70
CA LEU A 8 -9.48 11.20 7.67
C LEU A 8 -8.02 11.19 7.19
N MET A 9 -7.74 11.83 6.06
CA MET A 9 -6.41 11.91 5.47
C MET A 9 -5.40 12.59 6.40
N LYS A 10 -5.74 13.73 7.00
CA LYS A 10 -4.86 14.42 7.96
C LYS A 10 -4.51 13.54 9.16
N ARG A 11 -5.48 12.77 9.67
CA ARG A 11 -5.25 11.84 10.77
C ARG A 11 -4.33 10.72 10.33
N LEU A 12 -4.61 10.12 9.18
CA LEU A 12 -3.88 8.99 8.61
C LEU A 12 -2.40 9.37 8.36
N CYS A 13 -2.14 10.52 7.73
CA CYS A 13 -0.77 11.01 7.52
C CYS A 13 -0.02 11.38 8.82
N ARG A 14 -0.74 11.73 9.90
CA ARG A 14 -0.13 12.04 11.20
C ARG A 14 0.16 10.78 12.02
N ASP A 15 -0.37 9.63 11.62
CA ASP A 15 -0.12 8.37 12.30
C ASP A 15 1.38 8.04 12.30
N ARG A 16 1.92 7.68 13.47
CA ARG A 16 3.32 7.28 13.61
C ARG A 16 3.61 5.99 12.85
N ILE A 17 2.64 5.07 12.82
CA ILE A 17 2.82 3.73 12.24
C ILE A 17 2.82 3.80 10.71
N LEU A 18 1.98 4.65 10.12
CA LEU A 18 2.00 4.86 8.67
C LEU A 18 3.21 5.66 8.22
N ARG A 19 3.69 6.62 9.02
CA ARG A 19 4.98 7.29 8.72
C ARG A 19 6.15 6.31 8.80
N PHE A 20 6.14 5.41 9.77
CA PHE A 20 7.11 4.32 9.82
C PHE A 20 7.02 3.40 8.60
N GLY A 21 5.79 3.05 8.19
CA GLY A 21 5.53 2.32 6.94
C GLY A 21 6.10 3.04 5.70
N ALA A 22 5.92 4.35 5.60
CA ALA A 22 6.49 5.15 4.51
C ALA A 22 8.03 5.09 4.49
N VAL A 23 8.69 5.16 5.65
CA VAL A 23 10.15 5.00 5.75
C VAL A 23 10.58 3.62 5.30
N LEU A 24 9.89 2.56 5.75
CA LEU A 24 10.16 1.20 5.31
C LEU A 24 9.93 1.01 3.81
N ALA A 25 8.89 1.61 3.23
CA ALA A 25 8.61 1.56 1.79
C ALA A 25 9.76 2.18 0.98
N LEU A 26 10.29 3.31 1.45
CA LEU A 26 11.45 3.94 0.83
C LEU A 26 12.72 3.09 0.96
N LEU A 27 12.96 2.49 2.13
CA LEU A 27 14.11 1.59 2.33
C LEU A 27 14.02 0.35 1.44
N LEU A 28 12.83 -0.24 1.30
CA LEU A 28 12.59 -1.35 0.39
C LEU A 28 12.82 -0.94 -1.07
N GLY A 29 12.35 0.24 -1.48
CA GLY A 29 12.61 0.78 -2.81
C GLY A 29 14.09 1.00 -3.10
N ILE A 30 14.85 1.50 -2.12
CA ILE A 30 16.31 1.65 -2.24
C ILE A 30 16.99 0.28 -2.35
N PHE A 31 16.57 -0.68 -1.52
CA PHE A 31 17.12 -2.03 -1.53
C PHE A 31 16.92 -2.70 -2.89
N THR A 32 15.70 -2.66 -3.44
CA THR A 32 15.40 -3.23 -4.77
C THR A 32 16.16 -2.50 -5.88
N ALA A 33 16.32 -1.18 -5.77
CA ALA A 33 17.12 -0.39 -6.70
C ALA A 33 18.59 -0.79 -6.70
N VAL A 34 19.21 -0.91 -5.52
CA VAL A 34 20.62 -1.32 -5.38
C VAL A 34 20.83 -2.73 -5.94
N GLU A 35 19.94 -3.65 -5.61
CA GLU A 35 20.06 -5.04 -6.05
C GLU A 35 19.87 -5.17 -7.57
N SER A 36 18.99 -4.36 -8.16
CA SER A 36 18.83 -4.28 -9.62
C SER A 36 20.11 -3.83 -10.33
N VAL A 37 20.87 -2.92 -9.74
CA VAL A 37 22.16 -2.47 -10.29
C VAL A 37 23.23 -3.55 -10.14
N LEU A 38 23.27 -4.22 -8.99
CA LEU A 38 24.28 -5.25 -8.69
C LEU A 38 24.13 -6.52 -9.55
N LEU A 39 22.89 -6.95 -9.84
CA LEU A 39 22.63 -8.14 -10.67
C LEU A 39 22.44 -7.81 -12.17
N GLY A 40 22.82 -6.61 -12.62
CA GLY A 40 22.86 -6.27 -14.05
C GLY A 40 21.50 -6.02 -14.71
N GLY A 41 20.52 -5.47 -13.97
CA GLY A 41 19.27 -4.87 -14.48
C GLY A 41 18.22 -5.85 -15.03
N TYR A 42 18.63 -6.83 -15.83
CA TYR A 42 17.72 -7.72 -16.58
C TYR A 42 17.29 -8.96 -15.79
N GLN A 43 18.20 -9.55 -15.00
CA GLN A 43 17.84 -10.70 -14.17
C GLN A 43 16.93 -10.30 -13.00
N TYR A 44 17.05 -9.05 -12.52
CA TYR A 44 16.32 -8.56 -11.35
C TYR A 44 14.82 -8.39 -11.59
N LEU A 45 14.43 -8.01 -12.81
CA LEU A 45 13.02 -7.95 -13.24
C LEU A 45 12.30 -9.30 -13.15
N TYR A 46 13.05 -10.40 -13.11
CA TYR A 46 12.54 -11.77 -12.94
C TYR A 46 12.60 -12.30 -11.49
N VAL A 47 13.29 -11.65 -10.54
CA VAL A 47 13.41 -12.08 -9.12
C VAL A 47 12.12 -11.78 -8.32
N GLN A 48 10.98 -11.74 -9.00
CA GLN A 48 9.69 -11.23 -8.51
C GLN A 48 9.04 -12.00 -7.36
N ASP A 49 9.54 -13.17 -6.97
CA ASP A 49 8.61 -14.15 -6.37
C ASP A 49 8.51 -14.17 -4.83
N PHE A 50 9.35 -13.45 -4.07
CA PHE A 50 9.29 -13.55 -2.59
C PHE A 50 9.53 -12.26 -1.81
N ASN A 51 10.59 -11.50 -2.12
CA ASN A 51 10.89 -10.23 -1.42
C ASN A 51 9.89 -9.12 -1.77
N PHE A 52 9.38 -9.14 -2.99
CA PHE A 52 8.42 -8.16 -3.47
C PHE A 52 7.04 -8.35 -2.80
N TYR A 53 6.53 -9.58 -2.82
CA TYR A 53 5.25 -9.95 -2.23
C TYR A 53 5.19 -9.85 -0.70
N SER A 54 6.26 -10.21 -0.01
CA SER A 54 6.33 -10.08 1.46
C SER A 54 6.36 -8.61 1.92
N GLY A 55 7.06 -7.74 1.19
CA GLY A 55 7.07 -6.30 1.45
C GLY A 55 5.69 -5.65 1.26
N GLU A 56 4.96 -6.06 0.24
CA GLU A 56 3.62 -5.53 -0.06
C GLU A 56 2.56 -6.00 0.92
N ALA A 57 2.61 -7.27 1.32
CA ALA A 57 1.77 -7.80 2.39
C ALA A 57 1.95 -7.01 3.69
N PHE A 58 3.20 -6.66 4.01
CA PHE A 58 3.51 -5.85 5.19
C PHE A 58 2.96 -4.43 5.09
N MET A 59 3.08 -3.78 3.92
CA MET A 59 2.51 -2.45 3.70
C MET A 59 0.98 -2.43 3.77
N ALA A 60 0.33 -3.46 3.22
CA ALA A 60 -1.11 -3.64 3.31
C ALA A 60 -1.59 -3.76 4.76
N ALA A 61 -0.84 -4.50 5.59
CA ALA A 61 -1.13 -4.66 7.00
C ALA A 61 -0.98 -3.35 7.79
N LEU A 62 0.05 -2.55 7.50
CA LEU A 62 0.22 -1.23 8.12
C LEU A 62 -0.92 -0.27 7.73
N LEU A 63 -1.35 -0.31 6.47
CA LEU A 63 -2.53 0.42 5.98
C LEU A 63 -3.80 -0.03 6.70
N ALA A 64 -4.03 -1.34 6.80
CA ALA A 64 -5.16 -1.91 7.53
C ALA A 64 -5.15 -1.49 9.00
N PHE A 65 -3.98 -1.46 9.64
CA PHE A 65 -3.84 -1.00 11.02
C PHE A 65 -4.26 0.47 11.18
N GLY A 66 -3.78 1.35 10.30
CA GLY A 66 -4.11 2.78 10.34
C GLY A 66 -5.59 3.05 10.08
N LEU A 67 -6.20 2.35 9.12
CA LEU A 67 -7.63 2.45 8.81
C LEU A 67 -8.50 1.82 9.92
N GLY A 68 -8.04 0.71 10.49
CA GLY A 68 -8.73 -0.07 11.52
C GLY A 68 -8.84 0.64 12.87
N ARG A 69 -7.94 1.59 13.17
CA ARG A 69 -7.96 2.35 14.43
C ARG A 69 -9.27 3.04 14.72
N GLU A 70 -9.95 3.57 13.69
CA GLU A 70 -11.20 4.29 13.92
C GLU A 70 -12.30 3.38 14.47
N PHE A 71 -12.27 2.10 14.09
CA PHE A 71 -13.18 1.08 14.60
C PHE A 71 -12.82 0.69 16.04
N SER A 72 -11.54 0.52 16.34
CA SER A 72 -11.07 0.22 17.71
C SER A 72 -11.37 1.35 18.69
N ASP A 73 -11.19 2.60 18.27
CA ASP A 73 -11.44 3.78 19.10
C ASP A 73 -12.95 4.11 19.23
N GLY A 74 -13.83 3.39 18.52
CA GLY A 74 -15.28 3.67 18.49
C GLY A 74 -15.67 4.98 17.81
N THR A 75 -14.70 5.73 17.26
CA THR A 75 -14.90 7.08 16.69
C THR A 75 -15.75 7.12 15.42
N VAL A 76 -16.00 5.97 14.77
CA VAL A 76 -16.93 5.85 13.64
C VAL A 76 -18.34 6.30 14.02
N ARG A 77 -18.81 5.98 15.25
CA ARG A 77 -20.15 6.35 15.71
C ARG A 77 -20.32 7.87 15.76
N ASN A 78 -19.31 8.60 16.21
CA ASN A 78 -19.34 10.06 16.30
C ASN A 78 -19.52 10.71 14.91
N LYS A 79 -18.94 10.10 13.86
CA LYS A 79 -19.06 10.60 12.48
C LYS A 79 -20.43 10.31 11.87
N LEU A 80 -21.04 9.18 12.23
CA LEU A 80 -22.41 8.87 11.82
C LEU A 80 -23.43 9.78 12.52
N ILE A 81 -23.24 10.06 13.83
CA ILE A 81 -24.08 10.99 14.59
C ILE A 81 -23.94 12.42 14.06
N ALA A 82 -22.74 12.82 13.61
CA ALA A 82 -22.50 14.11 12.97
C ALA A 82 -23.17 14.29 11.59
N GLY A 83 -23.94 13.30 11.12
CA GLY A 83 -24.76 13.39 9.91
C GLY A 83 -24.16 12.78 8.65
N TYR A 84 -23.00 12.10 8.73
CA TYR A 84 -22.46 11.36 7.59
C TYR A 84 -23.11 9.97 7.46
N THR A 85 -23.39 9.54 6.23
CA THR A 85 -23.92 8.19 6.00
C THR A 85 -22.81 7.13 6.04
N LYS A 86 -23.18 5.86 6.27
CA LYS A 86 -22.23 4.73 6.27
C LYS A 86 -21.50 4.59 4.93
N THR A 87 -22.22 4.75 3.82
CA THR A 87 -21.65 4.68 2.46
C THR A 87 -20.63 5.79 2.22
N GLN A 88 -20.94 7.01 2.69
CA GLN A 88 -20.03 8.15 2.62
C GLN A 88 -18.75 7.90 3.41
N TYR A 89 -18.85 7.28 4.59
CA TYR A 89 -17.68 6.91 5.37
C TYR A 89 -16.81 5.86 4.65
N TYR A 90 -17.40 4.75 4.20
CA TYR A 90 -16.65 3.68 3.53
C TYR A 90 -15.96 4.15 2.25
N LEU A 91 -16.65 4.95 1.43
CA LEU A 91 -16.07 5.51 0.21
C LEU A 91 -14.91 6.46 0.53
N ALA A 92 -15.04 7.29 1.58
CA ALA A 92 -13.94 8.16 2.02
C ALA A 92 -12.74 7.36 2.54
N THR A 93 -12.95 6.27 3.29
CA THR A 93 -11.87 5.39 3.75
C THR A 93 -11.15 4.68 2.61
N MET A 94 -11.88 4.22 1.59
CA MET A 94 -11.32 3.58 0.40
C MET A 94 -10.47 4.57 -0.40
N LEU A 95 -10.96 5.80 -0.61
CA LEU A 95 -10.17 6.86 -1.26
C LEU A 95 -8.92 7.22 -0.46
N CYS A 96 -8.98 7.22 0.88
CA CYS A 96 -7.80 7.45 1.70
C CYS A 96 -6.78 6.31 1.55
N ALA A 97 -7.24 5.06 1.51
CA ALA A 97 -6.36 3.90 1.31
C ALA A 97 -5.62 3.98 -0.03
N VAL A 98 -6.36 4.24 -1.12
CA VAL A 98 -5.80 4.36 -2.48
C VAL A 98 -4.79 5.50 -2.61
N THR A 99 -5.04 6.62 -1.93
CA THR A 99 -4.13 7.77 -1.99
C THR A 99 -2.86 7.55 -1.16
N VAL A 100 -2.95 6.88 0.00
CA VAL A 100 -1.74 6.48 0.74
C VAL A 100 -0.96 5.41 -0.02
N SER A 101 -1.62 4.46 -0.68
CA SER A 101 -0.92 3.45 -1.48
C SER A 101 -0.25 4.03 -2.71
N ALA A 102 -0.83 5.07 -3.33
CA ALA A 102 -0.15 5.82 -4.38
C ALA A 102 1.14 6.49 -3.88
N VAL A 103 1.15 7.01 -2.64
CA VAL A 103 2.37 7.54 -2.02
C VAL A 103 3.38 6.42 -1.78
N TYR A 104 2.96 5.27 -1.27
CA TYR A 104 3.85 4.13 -1.07
C TYR A 104 4.43 3.61 -2.38
N TYR A 105 3.64 3.55 -3.44
CA TYR A 105 4.10 3.25 -4.79
C TYR A 105 5.21 4.20 -5.23
N LEU A 106 5.04 5.52 -5.05
CA LEU A 106 6.08 6.49 -5.41
C LEU A 106 7.36 6.30 -4.59
N LEU A 107 7.24 5.90 -3.32
CA LEU A 107 8.39 5.66 -2.45
C LEU A 107 9.14 4.36 -2.80
N THR A 108 8.45 3.34 -3.31
CA THR A 108 9.07 2.07 -3.73
C THR A 108 9.58 2.14 -5.17
N ALA A 109 8.77 2.67 -6.09
CA ALA A 109 9.09 2.76 -7.52
C ALA A 109 10.07 3.90 -7.84
N GLY A 110 10.03 5.01 -7.08
CA GLY A 110 10.88 6.18 -7.33
C GLY A 110 12.39 5.88 -7.32
N PRO A 111 12.93 5.23 -6.26
CA PRO A 111 14.33 4.84 -6.22
C PRO A 111 14.73 3.90 -7.36
N LEU A 112 13.87 2.94 -7.71
CA LEU A 112 14.08 2.02 -8.83
C LEU A 112 14.15 2.78 -10.16
N ALA A 113 13.23 3.73 -10.39
CA ALA A 113 13.22 4.57 -11.58
C ALA A 113 14.52 5.38 -11.71
N LEU A 114 15.02 5.95 -10.61
CA LEU A 114 16.30 6.68 -10.58
C LEU A 114 17.50 5.78 -10.89
N ALA A 115 17.53 4.57 -10.35
CA ALA A 115 18.62 3.62 -10.58
C ALA A 115 18.68 3.10 -12.02
N LEU A 116 17.55 3.06 -12.73
CA LEU A 116 17.46 2.60 -14.12
C LEU A 116 17.80 3.69 -15.16
N ILE A 117 17.89 4.97 -14.77
CA ILE A 117 18.27 6.08 -15.66
C ILE A 117 19.57 5.81 -16.45
N PRO A 118 20.70 5.41 -15.84
CA PRO A 118 21.94 5.20 -16.58
C PRO A 118 21.87 4.05 -17.62
N GLU A 119 20.98 3.08 -17.40
CA GLU A 119 20.82 1.90 -18.27
C GLU A 119 19.73 2.09 -19.33
N TYR A 120 19.15 3.31 -19.47
CA TYR A 120 17.98 3.58 -20.32
C TYR A 120 18.15 3.21 -21.81
N LYS A 121 19.38 3.22 -22.34
CA LYS A 121 19.68 2.85 -23.73
C LYS A 121 19.76 1.34 -23.95
N ARG A 122 20.06 0.59 -22.90
CA ARG A 122 20.22 -0.86 -22.95
C ARG A 122 18.85 -1.51 -22.70
N LEU A 123 18.11 -0.99 -21.73
CA LEU A 123 16.81 -1.53 -21.33
C LEU A 123 15.76 -1.35 -22.42
N THR A 124 15.07 -2.44 -22.75
CA THR A 124 13.83 -2.38 -23.54
C THR A 124 12.73 -1.73 -22.71
N ALA A 125 11.95 -0.84 -23.32
CA ALA A 125 10.89 -0.10 -22.60
C ALA A 125 9.77 -1.00 -22.06
N GLN A 126 9.53 -2.16 -22.70
CA GLN A 126 8.46 -3.10 -22.35
C GLN A 126 8.62 -3.73 -20.94
N PRO A 127 9.70 -4.46 -20.62
CA PRO A 127 9.83 -5.10 -19.30
C PRO A 127 9.84 -4.08 -18.16
N VAL A 128 10.47 -2.92 -18.36
CA VAL A 128 10.50 -1.85 -17.36
C VAL A 128 9.08 -1.32 -17.08
N ALA A 129 8.28 -1.09 -18.11
CA ALA A 129 6.90 -0.65 -17.95
C ALA A 129 6.04 -1.70 -17.23
N GLU A 130 6.24 -2.99 -17.55
CA GLU A 130 5.55 -4.09 -16.88
C GLU A 130 5.88 -4.15 -15.39
N ALA A 131 7.16 -4.01 -14.99
CA ALA A 131 7.51 -3.96 -13.57
C ALA A 131 6.83 -2.80 -12.83
N PHE A 132 6.87 -1.58 -13.38
CA PHE A 132 6.20 -0.44 -12.75
C PHE A 132 4.68 -0.66 -12.64
N LEU A 133 4.07 -1.26 -13.67
CA LEU A 133 2.65 -1.59 -13.64
C LEU A 133 2.33 -2.66 -12.59
N CYS A 134 3.16 -3.69 -12.46
CA CYS A 134 3.02 -4.72 -11.43
C CYS A 134 3.08 -4.13 -10.02
N ILE A 135 4.12 -3.32 -9.73
CA ILE A 135 4.28 -2.61 -8.44
C ILE A 135 3.06 -1.71 -8.15
N PHE A 136 2.51 -1.06 -9.17
CA PHE A 136 1.35 -0.21 -9.01
C PHE A 136 0.08 -0.99 -8.69
N LEU A 137 -0.19 -2.04 -9.47
CA LEU A 137 -1.39 -2.87 -9.32
C LEU A 137 -1.40 -3.62 -8.00
N SER A 138 -0.26 -4.14 -7.55
CA SER A 138 -0.14 -4.81 -6.27
C SER A 138 -0.38 -3.87 -5.08
N ASN A 139 0.20 -2.67 -5.09
CA ASN A 139 -0.05 -1.65 -4.05
C ASN A 139 -1.52 -1.20 -4.03
N LEU A 140 -2.15 -1.06 -5.19
CA LEU A 140 -3.59 -0.78 -5.27
C LEU A 140 -4.41 -1.94 -4.70
N PHE A 141 -4.07 -3.17 -5.05
CA PHE A 141 -4.76 -4.35 -4.57
C PHE A 141 -4.66 -4.50 -3.04
N ALA A 142 -3.47 -4.30 -2.49
CA ALA A 142 -3.19 -4.22 -1.06
C ALA A 142 -4.05 -3.14 -0.36
N ALA A 143 -4.19 -1.96 -0.97
CA ALA A 143 -4.98 -0.87 -0.40
C ALA A 143 -6.48 -1.17 -0.38
N VAL A 144 -6.99 -1.73 -1.48
CA VAL A 144 -8.42 -2.09 -1.62
C VAL A 144 -8.77 -3.22 -0.66
N THR A 145 -7.95 -4.26 -0.57
CA THR A 145 -8.14 -5.35 0.38
C THR A 145 -8.09 -4.85 1.82
N ALA A 146 -7.12 -3.98 2.17
CA ALA A 146 -7.07 -3.35 3.49
C ALA A 146 -8.32 -2.56 3.84
N ALA A 147 -8.80 -1.71 2.93
CA ALA A 147 -10.03 -0.96 3.15
C ALA A 147 -11.24 -1.90 3.28
N ALA A 148 -11.35 -2.91 2.42
CA ALA A 148 -12.47 -3.85 2.41
C ALA A 148 -12.52 -4.70 3.69
N VAL A 149 -11.40 -5.32 4.07
CA VAL A 149 -11.31 -6.19 5.25
C VAL A 149 -11.53 -5.38 6.53
N CYS A 150 -10.98 -4.16 6.65
CA CYS A 150 -11.24 -3.31 7.81
C CYS A 150 -12.71 -2.89 7.92
N ASN A 151 -13.37 -2.61 6.78
CA ASN A 151 -14.79 -2.27 6.76
C ASN A 151 -15.69 -3.46 7.11
N LEU A 152 -15.31 -4.68 6.72
CA LEU A 152 -16.03 -5.92 7.01
C LEU A 152 -15.88 -6.35 8.48
N THR A 153 -14.65 -6.43 8.96
CA THR A 153 -14.32 -6.95 10.29
C THR A 153 -14.68 -5.97 11.41
N ARG A 154 -14.76 -4.66 11.10
CA ARG A 154 -15.02 -3.59 12.08
C ARG A 154 -14.12 -3.67 13.31
N SER A 155 -12.91 -4.21 13.13
CA SER A 155 -11.91 -4.37 14.18
C SER A 155 -10.53 -4.18 13.58
N GLN A 156 -9.67 -3.50 14.32
CA GLN A 156 -8.32 -3.19 13.88
C GLN A 156 -7.47 -4.46 13.73
N ILE A 157 -7.49 -5.34 14.73
CA ILE A 157 -6.67 -6.56 14.75
C ILE A 157 -7.18 -7.55 13.71
N ALA A 158 -8.50 -7.74 13.63
CA ALA A 158 -9.10 -8.61 12.62
C ALA A 158 -8.90 -8.04 11.19
N GLY A 159 -8.88 -6.71 11.04
CA GLY A 159 -8.54 -6.04 9.78
C GLY A 159 -7.15 -6.36 9.28
N VAL A 160 -6.16 -6.32 10.18
CA VAL A 160 -4.76 -6.65 9.90
C VAL A 160 -4.56 -8.14 9.63
N LEU A 161 -5.12 -9.01 10.47
CA LEU A 161 -5.02 -10.45 10.27
C LEU A 161 -5.72 -10.89 8.98
N GLY A 162 -6.89 -10.33 8.70
CA GLY A 162 -7.64 -10.65 7.49
C GLY A 162 -6.97 -10.14 6.21
N THR A 163 -6.25 -9.02 6.26
CA THR A 163 -5.45 -8.55 5.12
C THR A 163 -4.25 -9.42 4.87
N PHE A 164 -3.51 -9.78 5.92
CA PHE A 164 -2.42 -10.73 5.81
C PHE A 164 -2.90 -12.07 5.24
N ALA A 165 -3.99 -12.63 5.77
CA ALA A 165 -4.55 -13.89 5.30
C ALA A 165 -5.04 -13.81 3.84
N ALA A 166 -5.68 -12.71 3.43
CA ALA A 166 -6.14 -12.54 2.06
C ALA A 166 -4.97 -12.48 1.06
N ILE A 167 -3.91 -11.74 1.41
CA ILE A 167 -2.75 -11.57 0.55
C ILE A 167 -1.92 -12.87 0.49
N PHE A 168 -1.64 -13.50 1.64
CA PHE A 168 -0.97 -14.81 1.65
C PHE A 168 -1.79 -15.90 0.97
N GLY A 169 -3.10 -15.94 1.18
CA GLY A 169 -3.98 -16.89 0.52
C GLY A 169 -3.95 -16.79 -1.01
N LEU A 170 -3.89 -15.55 -1.53
CA LEU A 170 -3.71 -15.31 -2.97
C LEU A 170 -2.35 -15.77 -3.47
N TYR A 171 -1.28 -15.55 -2.70
CA TYR A 171 0.06 -16.04 -3.09
C TYR A 171 0.19 -17.56 -3.05
N THR A 172 -0.59 -18.26 -2.21
CA THR A 172 -0.56 -19.74 -2.18
C THR A 172 -1.42 -20.41 -3.26
N LEU A 173 -2.28 -19.66 -3.95
CA LEU A 173 -3.21 -20.16 -4.95
C LEU A 173 -2.79 -19.90 -6.41
N GLY A 174 -1.74 -19.09 -6.62
CA GLY A 174 -1.12 -18.84 -7.93
C GLY A 174 0.09 -19.74 -8.15
#